data_AF-A0A220MFQ9-F1
#
_entry.id   AF-A0A220MFQ9-F1
#
_cell.length_a   1.000
_cell.length_b   1.000
_cell.length_c   1.000
_cell.angle_alpha   90.00
_cell.angle_beta   90.00
_cell.angle_gamma   90.00
#
_symmetry.space_group_name_H-M   'P 1'
#
loop_
_entity.id
_entity.type
_entity.pdbx_description
1 polymer ?
#
loop_
_entity_poly.entity_id
_entity_poly.type
_entity_poly.pdbx_seq_one_letter_code
_entity_poly.pdbx_strand_id
1 'polypeptide(L)'
;MLRYDAGIINSKHRIQFFPLPPKLFDLIQNHLKIHMLQLEDILLFGLKGNPLHNKQLNRITDKICRGLGWSGEEKVTPHGFRTSIATILDERGNISLDAIKYLLGHRNQENIHYYLRRDQRKINQLRQELTKIEEELDSSLQSEVMVKNNNIMNPLE
;
A
#
# COMPACT_ATOMS: atom_id res chain seq x y z
N MET A 1 -22.64 6.10 -10.34
CA MET A 1 -22.70 6.31 -8.88
C MET A 1 -22.20 5.03 -8.23
N LEU A 2 -21.00 5.03 -7.64
CA LEU A 2 -20.50 3.88 -6.87
C LEU A 2 -21.45 3.68 -5.67
N ARG A 3 -22.24 2.60 -5.69
CA ARG A 3 -23.04 2.20 -4.54
C ARG A 3 -22.13 1.37 -3.63
N TYR A 4 -21.73 1.96 -2.51
CA TYR A 4 -21.01 1.26 -1.45
C TYR A 4 -22.03 0.78 -0.41
N ASP A 5 -22.11 -0.54 -0.20
CA ASP A 5 -22.84 -1.12 0.93
C ASP A 5 -21.86 -1.30 2.08
N ALA A 6 -22.02 -0.50 3.13
CA ALA A 6 -21.11 -0.47 4.27
C ALA A 6 -21.32 -1.65 5.24
N GLY A 7 -22.33 -2.50 5.01
CA GLY A 7 -22.71 -3.56 5.94
C GLY A 7 -23.19 -3.04 7.30
N ILE A 8 -23.10 -3.87 8.35
CA ILE A 8 -23.51 -3.50 9.71
C ILE A 8 -22.42 -2.64 10.36
N ILE A 9 -22.66 -1.33 10.40
CA ILE A 9 -21.80 -0.35 11.07
C ILE A 9 -22.01 -0.49 12.58
N ASN A 10 -21.03 -1.02 13.30
CA ASN A 10 -20.97 -0.92 14.76
C ASN A 10 -19.74 -0.11 15.19
N SER A 11 -19.71 0.34 16.45
CA SER A 11 -18.63 1.19 16.98
C SER A 11 -17.21 0.61 16.88
N LYS A 12 -17.07 -0.70 16.62
CA LYS A 12 -15.79 -1.39 16.41
C LYS A 12 -15.35 -1.43 14.94
N HIS A 13 -16.25 -1.18 13.97
CA HIS A 13 -15.95 -1.22 12.54
C HIS A 13 -15.62 0.18 12.02
N ARG A 14 -14.32 0.47 11.89
CA ARG A 14 -13.83 1.72 11.28
C ARG A 14 -13.65 1.50 9.80
N ILE A 15 -14.51 2.14 9.00
CA ILE A 15 -14.41 2.11 7.53
C ILE A 15 -13.64 3.34 7.06
N GLN A 16 -12.66 3.12 6.19
CA GLN A 16 -11.84 4.17 5.61
C GLN A 16 -11.67 3.93 4.11
N PHE A 17 -11.74 4.99 3.32
CA PHE A 17 -11.39 4.93 1.92
C PHE A 17 -9.88 5.12 1.76
N PHE A 18 -9.26 4.18 1.05
CA PHE A 18 -7.84 4.22 0.73
C PHE A 18 -7.69 4.37 -0.79
N PRO A 19 -7.08 5.46 -1.30
CA PRO A 19 -6.81 5.58 -2.72
C PRO A 19 -5.70 4.59 -3.10
N LEU A 20 -6.02 3.61 -3.94
CA LEU A 20 -5.05 2.66 -4.47
C LEU A 20 -4.25 3.31 -5.61
N PRO A 21 -2.92 3.25 -5.57
CA PRO A 21 -2.07 3.56 -6.72
C PRO A 21 -2.37 2.63 -7.92
N PRO A 22 -2.20 3.11 -9.17
CA PRO A 22 -2.54 2.34 -10.37
C PRO A 22 -1.89 0.96 -10.47
N LYS A 23 -0.57 0.81 -10.25
CA LYS A 23 0.08 -0.50 -10.39
C LYS A 23 -0.35 -1.46 -9.30
N LEU A 24 -0.50 -0.99 -8.06
CA LEU A 24 -1.09 -1.79 -6.99
C LEU A 24 -2.51 -2.25 -7.36
N PHE A 25 -3.32 -1.37 -7.95
CA PHE A 25 -4.66 -1.74 -8.41
C PHE A 25 -4.61 -2.84 -9.48
N ASP A 26 -3.73 -2.72 -10.47
CA ASP A 26 -3.54 -3.73 -11.52
C ASP A 26 -3.06 -5.07 -10.94
N LEU A 27 -2.13 -5.04 -9.99
CA LEU A 27 -1.66 -6.24 -9.28
C LEU A 27 -2.80 -6.93 -8.52
N ILE A 28 -3.65 -6.16 -7.84
CA ILE A 28 -4.83 -6.70 -7.15
C ILE A 28 -5.80 -7.31 -8.17
N GLN A 29 -6.09 -6.62 -9.27
CA GLN A 29 -6.99 -7.14 -10.31
C GLN A 29 -6.47 -8.45 -10.92
N ASN A 30 -5.17 -8.53 -11.19
CA ASN A 30 -4.54 -9.75 -11.70
C ASN A 30 -4.59 -10.87 -10.67
N HIS A 31 -4.32 -10.58 -9.40
CA HIS A 31 -4.45 -11.54 -8.30
C HIS A 31 -5.87 -12.11 -8.20
N LEU A 32 -6.90 -11.26 -8.23
CA LEU A 32 -8.30 -11.67 -8.21
C LEU A 32 -8.62 -12.63 -9.38
N LYS A 33 -8.13 -12.33 -10.58
CA LYS A 33 -8.34 -13.16 -11.78
C LYS A 33 -7.62 -14.51 -11.67
N ILE A 34 -6.34 -14.50 -11.32
CA ILE A 34 -5.50 -15.71 -11.23
C ILE A 34 -6.06 -16.69 -10.21
N HIS A 35 -6.56 -16.16 -9.09
CA HIS A 35 -7.11 -16.96 -8.00
C HIS A 35 -8.64 -17.15 -8.06
N MET A 36 -9.30 -16.62 -9.10
CA MET A 36 -10.76 -16.69 -9.31
C MET A 36 -11.57 -16.27 -8.07
N LEU A 37 -11.11 -15.25 -7.36
CA LEU A 37 -11.70 -14.79 -6.11
C LEU A 37 -13.07 -14.15 -6.33
N GLN A 38 -14.02 -14.51 -5.47
CA GLN A 38 -15.35 -13.94 -5.39
C GLN A 38 -15.38 -12.74 -4.43
N LEU A 39 -16.50 -12.02 -4.38
CA LEU A 39 -16.62 -10.78 -3.62
C LEU A 39 -16.44 -10.97 -2.10
N GLU A 40 -16.88 -12.11 -1.59
CA GLU A 40 -16.84 -12.49 -0.17
C GLU A 40 -15.54 -13.17 0.24
N ASP A 41 -14.67 -13.48 -0.74
CA ASP A 41 -13.40 -14.15 -0.47
C ASP A 41 -12.40 -13.21 0.20
N ILE A 42 -11.55 -13.80 1.03
CA ILE A 42 -10.43 -13.08 1.62
C ILE A 42 -9.43 -12.73 0.49
N LEU A 43 -8.91 -11.50 0.47
CA LEU A 43 -7.99 -11.09 -0.59
C LEU A 43 -6.66 -11.85 -0.56
N LEU A 44 -6.09 -12.07 0.62
CA LEU A 44 -4.75 -12.65 0.80
C LEU A 44 -4.79 -13.86 1.73
N PHE A 45 -4.22 -14.98 1.24
CA PHE A 45 -4.16 -16.24 1.97
C PHE A 45 -2.72 -16.64 2.28
N GLY A 46 -2.53 -17.30 3.41
CA GLY A 46 -1.30 -18.02 3.72
C GLY A 46 -1.22 -19.39 3.02
N LEU A 47 -0.09 -20.07 3.19
CA LEU A 47 0.21 -21.37 2.55
C LEU A 47 -0.82 -22.48 2.79
N LYS A 48 -1.63 -22.36 3.85
CA LYS A 48 -2.68 -23.35 4.21
C LYS A 48 -4.08 -22.94 3.73
N GLY A 49 -4.20 -21.92 2.89
CA GLY A 49 -5.49 -21.38 2.43
C GLY A 49 -6.25 -20.55 3.48
N ASN A 50 -5.68 -20.36 4.67
CA ASN A 50 -6.24 -19.50 5.71
C ASN A 50 -5.89 -18.02 5.45
N PRO A 51 -6.69 -17.05 5.96
CA PRO A 51 -6.35 -15.64 5.89
C PRO A 51 -4.92 -15.33 6.33
N LEU A 52 -4.26 -14.40 5.65
CA LEU A 52 -2.92 -13.96 6.00
C LEU A 52 -2.91 -13.28 7.38
N HIS A 53 -2.15 -13.82 8.32
CA HIS A 53 -2.01 -13.27 9.68
C HIS A 53 -0.72 -12.46 9.86
N ASN A 54 -0.68 -11.63 10.91
CA ASN A 54 0.46 -10.74 11.23
C ASN A 54 1.82 -11.45 11.23
N LYS A 55 1.92 -12.66 11.79
CA LYS A 55 3.19 -13.42 11.81
C LYS A 55 3.66 -13.79 10.40
N GLN A 56 2.74 -14.07 9.49
CA GLN A 56 3.06 -14.35 8.09
C GLN A 56 3.45 -13.07 7.35
N LEU A 57 2.74 -11.97 7.61
CA LEU A 57 3.09 -10.66 7.05
C LEU A 57 4.49 -10.21 7.47
N ASN A 58 4.82 -10.32 8.77
CA ASN A 58 6.17 -10.03 9.27
C ASN A 58 7.24 -10.90 8.57
N ARG A 59 6.97 -12.18 8.34
CA ARG A 59 7.90 -13.06 7.62
C ARG A 59 8.08 -12.66 6.15
N ILE A 60 7.03 -12.18 5.49
CA ILE A 60 7.11 -11.65 4.13
C ILE A 60 7.98 -10.39 4.14
N THR A 61 7.74 -9.47 5.07
CA THR A 61 8.57 -8.28 5.27
C THR A 61 10.03 -8.62 5.51
N ASP A 62 10.33 -9.54 6.44
CA ASP A 62 11.71 -9.99 6.70
C ASP A 62 12.37 -10.57 5.44
N LYS A 63 11.61 -11.31 4.61
CA LYS A 63 12.11 -11.85 3.35
C LYS A 63 12.46 -10.74 2.36
N ILE A 64 11.61 -9.71 2.24
CA ILE A 64 11.87 -8.55 1.39
C ILE A 64 13.12 -7.81 1.88
N CYS A 65 13.19 -7.45 3.17
CA CYS A 65 14.34 -6.74 3.74
C CYS A 65 15.66 -7.50 3.52
N ARG A 66 15.67 -8.82 3.74
CA ARG A 66 16.85 -9.64 3.43
C ARG A 66 17.22 -9.63 1.94
N GLY A 67 16.23 -9.71 1.05
CA GLY A 67 16.47 -9.65 -0.40
C GLY A 67 17.05 -8.31 -0.85
N LEU A 68 16.74 -7.23 -0.12
CA LEU A 68 17.30 -5.89 -0.34
C LEU A 68 18.63 -5.64 0.38
N GLY A 69 19.17 -6.63 1.11
CA GLY A 69 20.39 -6.45 1.90
C GLY A 69 20.20 -5.57 3.13
N TRP A 70 18.95 -5.29 3.55
CA TRP A 70 18.63 -4.56 4.77
C TRP A 70 18.74 -5.50 5.98
N SER A 71 19.96 -5.95 6.24
CA SER A 71 20.32 -6.80 7.37
C SER A 71 21.09 -5.98 8.40
N GLY A 72 20.48 -5.71 9.56
CA GLY A 72 21.08 -4.93 10.64
C GLY A 72 20.12 -4.74 11.83
N GLU A 73 20.47 -3.81 12.72
CA GLU A 73 19.70 -3.52 13.94
C GLU A 73 18.33 -2.89 13.64
N GLU A 74 18.18 -2.22 12.49
CA GLU A 74 16.93 -1.59 12.05
C GLU A 74 16.10 -2.54 11.17
N LYS A 75 15.54 -3.59 11.80
CA LYS A 75 14.54 -4.41 11.11
C LYS A 75 13.30 -3.58 10.78
N VAL A 76 13.08 -3.32 9.50
CA VAL A 76 11.84 -2.71 9.02
C VAL A 76 10.69 -3.70 9.24
N THR A 77 9.64 -3.25 9.92
CA THR A 77 8.40 -4.02 10.13
C THR A 77 7.29 -3.51 9.19
N PRO A 78 6.16 -4.21 9.03
CA PRO A 78 5.00 -3.65 8.32
C PRO A 78 4.57 -2.27 8.87
N HIS A 79 4.70 -2.07 10.17
CA HIS A 79 4.46 -0.77 10.79
C HIS A 79 5.54 0.26 10.40
N GLY A 80 6.81 -0.15 10.32
CA GLY A 80 7.91 0.67 9.81
C GLY A 80 7.62 1.20 8.41
N PHE A 81 7.22 0.33 7.47
CA PHE A 81 6.83 0.76 6.12
C PHE A 81 5.67 1.76 6.12
N ARG A 82 4.67 1.54 6.98
CA ARG A 82 3.55 2.50 7.14
C ARG A 82 4.05 3.86 7.59
N THR A 83 4.99 3.91 8.55
CA THR A 83 5.61 5.15 9.01
C THR A 83 6.41 5.81 7.91
N SER A 84 7.20 5.06 7.14
CA SER A 84 7.96 5.59 6.01
C SER A 84 7.07 6.27 4.97
N ILE A 85 5.92 5.68 4.60
CA ILE A 85 4.96 6.33 3.70
C ILE A 85 4.43 7.64 4.29
N ALA A 86 4.14 7.68 5.59
CA ALA A 86 3.68 8.91 6.24
C ALA A 86 4.77 9.99 6.23
N THR A 87 6.02 9.63 6.53
CA THR A 87 7.18 10.53 6.50
C THR A 87 7.40 11.08 5.09
N ILE A 88 7.44 10.24 4.06
CA ILE A 88 7.63 10.69 2.67
C ILE A 88 6.55 11.69 2.26
N LEU A 89 5.29 11.42 2.62
CA LEU A 89 4.17 12.33 2.30
C LEU A 89 4.27 13.68 3.03
N ASP A 90 4.76 13.68 4.27
CA ASP A 90 4.98 14.88 5.07
C ASP A 90 6.13 15.72 4.52
N GLU A 91 7.26 15.07 4.21
CA GLU A 91 8.47 15.70 3.66
C GLU A 91 8.24 16.33 2.28
N ARG A 92 7.37 15.75 1.44
CA ARG A 92 6.97 16.36 0.16
C ARG A 92 6.21 17.67 0.35
N GLY A 93 5.53 17.88 1.48
CA GLY A 93 4.79 19.10 1.80
C GLY A 93 3.51 19.34 0.97
N ASN A 94 3.20 18.49 -0.01
CA ASN A 94 2.00 18.62 -0.86
C ASN A 94 0.71 18.10 -0.20
N ILE A 95 0.81 17.35 0.90
CA ILE A 95 -0.31 16.74 1.63
C ILE A 95 -0.40 17.35 3.02
N SER A 96 -1.61 17.70 3.46
CA SER A 96 -1.80 18.19 4.83
C SER A 96 -1.67 17.07 5.86
N LEU A 97 -1.20 17.41 7.07
CA LEU A 97 -1.11 16.47 8.18
C LEU A 97 -2.46 15.77 8.48
N ASP A 98 -3.59 16.45 8.28
CA ASP A 98 -4.91 15.84 8.43
C ASP A 98 -5.23 14.78 7.35
N ALA A 99 -4.77 14.99 6.11
CA ALA A 99 -4.87 13.98 5.06
C ALA A 99 -3.92 12.79 5.30
N ILE A 100 -2.73 13.03 5.87
CA ILE A 100 -1.83 11.94 6.31
C ILE A 100 -2.47 11.15 7.46
N LYS A 101 -2.99 11.83 8.48
CA LYS A 101 -3.74 11.20 9.59
C LYS A 101 -4.97 10.44 9.08
N TYR A 102 -5.64 10.96 8.05
CA TYR A 102 -6.71 10.25 7.38
C TYR A 102 -6.21 8.96 6.76
N LEU A 103 -5.14 8.99 5.95
CA LEU A 103 -4.52 7.80 5.35
C LEU A 103 -4.15 6.77 6.42
N LEU A 104 -3.64 7.24 7.56
CA LEU A 104 -3.29 6.41 8.70
C LEU A 104 -4.49 5.95 9.56
N GLY A 105 -5.72 6.23 9.16
CA GLY A 105 -6.90 5.78 9.90
C GLY A 105 -6.96 6.31 11.32
N HIS A 106 -6.45 7.52 11.58
CA HIS A 106 -6.42 8.14 12.92
C HIS A 106 -7.68 9.00 13.22
N ARG A 107 -8.85 8.69 12.63
CA ARG A 107 -10.07 9.53 12.75
C ARG A 107 -11.10 9.11 13.81
N ASN A 108 -11.75 10.07 14.44
CA ASN A 108 -12.87 9.78 15.35
C ASN A 108 -14.11 9.25 14.60
N GLN A 109 -14.93 8.47 15.32
CA GLN A 109 -16.07 7.66 14.86
C GLN A 109 -17.27 8.49 14.33
N GLU A 110 -17.17 9.10 13.15
CA GLU A 110 -18.36 9.71 12.50
C GLU A 110 -18.98 8.77 11.44
N ASN A 111 -20.16 9.14 10.92
CA ASN A 111 -21.03 8.31 10.08
C ASN A 111 -20.62 8.27 8.58
N ILE A 112 -20.50 7.07 8.02
CA ILE A 112 -19.94 6.72 6.68
C ILE A 112 -20.51 7.52 5.49
N HIS A 113 -21.79 7.87 5.50
CA HIS A 113 -22.45 8.54 4.37
C HIS A 113 -22.00 9.99 4.11
N TYR A 114 -21.43 10.68 5.10
CA TYR A 114 -20.96 12.06 4.94
C TYR A 114 -19.50 12.15 4.44
N TYR A 115 -18.76 11.05 4.41
CA TYR A 115 -17.30 11.08 4.21
C TYR A 115 -16.86 11.22 2.76
N LEU A 116 -17.52 10.54 1.81
CA LEU A 116 -17.05 10.55 0.42
C LEU A 116 -17.02 11.97 -0.15
N ARG A 117 -18.03 12.80 0.14
CA ARG A 117 -18.07 14.18 -0.33
C ARG A 117 -17.11 15.10 0.44
N ARG A 118 -17.02 14.94 1.76
CA ARG A 118 -16.18 15.78 2.64
C ARG A 118 -14.69 15.54 2.43
N ASP A 119 -14.30 14.29 2.19
CA ASP A 119 -12.90 13.90 2.04
C ASP A 119 -12.44 13.74 0.61
N GLN A 120 -13.32 13.97 -0.38
CA GLN A 120 -12.97 13.80 -1.78
C GLN A 120 -11.68 14.54 -2.16
N ARG A 121 -11.49 15.77 -1.64
CA ARG A 121 -10.28 16.55 -1.86
C ARG A 121 -9.05 15.85 -1.30
N LYS A 122 -9.11 15.36 -0.05
CA LYS A 122 -8.01 14.62 0.60
C LYS A 122 -7.71 13.32 -0.14
N ILE A 123 -8.74 12.56 -0.51
CA ILE A 123 -8.62 11.31 -1.28
C ILE A 123 -7.95 11.57 -2.63
N ASN A 124 -8.35 12.64 -3.34
CA ASN A 124 -7.76 13.00 -4.63
C ASN A 124 -6.28 13.39 -4.49
N GLN A 125 -5.94 14.21 -3.48
CA GLN A 125 -4.56 14.61 -3.22
C GLN A 125 -3.68 13.41 -2.87
N LEU A 126 -4.15 12.57 -1.94
CA LEU A 126 -3.46 11.32 -1.57
C LEU A 126 -3.25 10.41 -2.79
N ARG A 127 -4.26 10.27 -3.66
CA ARG A 127 -4.12 9.48 -4.89
C ARG A 127 -3.01 10.01 -5.78
N GLN A 128 -2.96 11.32 -6.01
CA GLN A 128 -1.94 11.94 -6.87
C GLN A 128 -0.53 11.68 -6.31
N GLU A 129 -0.32 11.93 -5.03
CA GLU A 129 1.00 11.76 -4.43
C GLU A 129 1.42 10.29 -4.31
N LEU A 130 0.51 9.38 -3.95
CA LEU A 130 0.83 7.96 -3.93
C LEU A 130 1.11 7.40 -5.34
N THR A 131 0.46 7.95 -6.37
CA THR A 131 0.76 7.59 -7.77
C THR A 131 2.16 8.04 -8.16
N LYS A 132 2.55 9.27 -7.82
CA LYS A 132 3.92 9.75 -8.06
C LYS A 132 4.97 8.90 -7.36
N ILE A 133 4.75 8.57 -6.08
CA ILE A 133 5.62 7.67 -5.32
C ILE A 133 5.77 6.33 -6.03
N GLU A 134 4.66 5.75 -6.51
CA GLU A 134 4.68 4.48 -7.26
C GLU A 134 5.44 4.58 -8.59
N GLU A 135 5.29 5.67 -9.34
CA GLU A 135 6.00 5.92 -10.59
C GLU A 135 7.50 6.10 -10.39
N GLU A 136 7.91 6.85 -9.36
CA GLU A 136 9.31 7.08 -8.99
C GLU A 136 9.99 5.77 -8.55
N LEU A 137 9.31 4.96 -7.72
CA LEU A 137 9.82 3.67 -7.28
C LEU A 137 10.03 2.72 -8.46
N ASP A 138 9.05 2.63 -9.36
CA ASP A 138 9.18 1.76 -10.53
C ASP A 138 10.26 2.23 -11.49
N SER A 139 10.36 3.54 -11.73
CA SER A 139 11.41 4.11 -12.59
C SER A 139 12.81 3.80 -12.02
N SER A 140 12.95 3.92 -10.69
CA SER A 140 14.20 3.58 -9.99
C SER A 140 14.55 2.10 -10.17
N LEU A 141 13.58 1.20 -9.98
CA LEU A 141 13.76 -0.24 -10.17
C LEU A 141 14.16 -0.59 -11.62
N GLN A 142 13.52 -0.01 -12.62
CA GLN A 142 13.85 -0.25 -14.03
C GLN A 142 15.28 0.20 -14.36
N SER A 143 15.69 1.36 -13.85
CA SER A 143 17.05 1.85 -14.05
C SER A 143 18.12 0.95 -13.42
N GLU A 144 17.90 0.46 -12.20
CA GLU A 144 18.82 -0.50 -11.56
C GLU A 144 18.94 -1.81 -12.35
N VAL A 145 17.82 -2.32 -12.87
CA VAL A 145 17.81 -3.55 -13.69
C VAL A 145 18.60 -3.32 -14.99
N MET A 146 18.42 -2.18 -15.65
CA MET A 146 19.20 -1.83 -16.85
C MET A 146 20.70 -1.75 -16.55
N VAL A 147 21.11 -1.11 -15.45
CA VAL A 147 22.52 -1.01 -15.05
C VAL A 147 23.12 -2.39 -14.77
N LYS A 148 22.41 -3.25 -14.03
CA LYS A 148 22.87 -4.63 -13.77
C LYS A 148 23.02 -5.43 -15.06
N ASN A 149 22.06 -5.33 -15.98
CA ASN A 149 22.12 -6.04 -17.26
C ASN A 149 23.27 -5.55 -18.14
N ASN A 150 23.56 -4.25 -18.15
CA ASN A 150 24.68 -3.68 -18.91
C ASN A 150 26.04 -4.09 -18.32
N ASN A 151 26.17 -4.16 -16.99
CA ASN A 151 27.40 -4.63 -16.34
C ASN A 151 27.67 -6.13 -16.54
N ILE A 152 26.63 -6.94 -16.76
CA ILE A 152 26.77 -8.37 -17.10
C ILE A 152 27.21 -8.56 -18.57
N MET A 153 26.87 -7.62 -19.45
CA MET A 153 27.25 -7.65 -20.88
C MET A 153 28.66 -7.11 -21.18
N ASN A 154 29.29 -6.40 -20.24
CA ASN A 154 30.68 -5.95 -20.33
C ASN A 154 31.52 -6.49 -19.16
N PRO A 155 31.85 -7.79 -19.11
CA PRO A 155 32.90 -8.26 -18.22
C PRO A 155 34.25 -7.81 -18.78
N LEU A 156 34.82 -6.76 -18.16
CA LEU A 156 36.23 -6.33 -18.20
C LEU A 156 37.10 -6.91 -19.34
N GLU A 157 37.44 -6.05 -20.31
CA GLU A 157 38.65 -6.21 -21.15
C GLU A 157 39.92 -6.23 -20.29
#